data_AF-A0A8J6P7V5-F1
#
_entry.id   AF-A0A8J6P7V5-F1
#
_cell.length_a   1.000
_cell.length_b   1.000
_cell.length_c   1.000
_cell.angle_alpha   90.00
_cell.angle_beta   90.00
_cell.angle_gamma   90.00
#
_symmetry.space_group_name_H-M   'P 1'
#
loop_
_entity.id
_entity.type
_entity.pdbx_description
1 polymer ?
#
loop_
_entity_poly.entity_id
_entity_poly.type
_entity_poly.pdbx_seq_one_letter_code
_entity_poly.pdbx_strand_id
1 'polypeptide(L)'
;MLPDRLQKALRFYFITDDGALDFPPLDQVRIAIQAGATIVQYRNKSFSLRFLNEAAAIRDLCKCNAVPFIVNDNILLAKAVEADGVHLGLDDEDPALARNVLGPQAIVGLSISNPFQLQQSDLSPCDYIGAGPVFDTQTKPDTKKTIGLMGLEAVVKASPLPVVAVGGIDHTSAEACFNRGVAGVAVISAVTRAENPRQHAMQISAACGCSSRSALASAWDDEFVLIDKLIRQAPSDPYLKVAPGDDAALLQDLSKPVITTDTQKEGVHFRLDWQTPQEVGRKAVESTFSDLAASYAAPVSLFVNLALPPYVSDHTVEALYAGILKALGKHGCTLGGGNISAAHRLSLDLFAVGQGHDTIFPVRSGARPGFRLYCTGPLGLARAGLESLIRKDPEFENLIAKFKSPTARFDAAKVLADNNVTCVIDISDGLAGDARHIAAASGLSIEFDFSFWDFDSALVSFCEKYRLKPEDMVLTGGEDYELLFACSPSIFEKIRKDLPGVYQVGRCLTFQGKHLLNLPPGIASYQHGKK
;
A
#
# COMPACT_ATOMS: atom_id res chain seq x y z
N MET A 1 -8.93 5.02 -9.36
CA MET A 1 -9.45 3.62 -9.24
C MET A 1 -9.52 2.97 -10.64
N LEU A 2 -9.57 1.64 -10.82
CA LEU A 2 -9.87 1.06 -12.16
C LEU A 2 -11.36 1.32 -12.50
N PRO A 3 -11.75 1.51 -13.78
CA PRO A 3 -13.14 1.82 -14.15
C PRO A 3 -14.18 0.84 -13.60
N ASP A 4 -13.92 -0.47 -13.68
CA ASP A 4 -14.83 -1.50 -13.15
C ASP A 4 -14.98 -1.46 -11.62
N ARG A 5 -13.91 -1.08 -10.92
CA ARG A 5 -13.94 -0.91 -9.47
C ARG A 5 -14.75 0.35 -9.10
N LEU A 6 -14.67 1.41 -9.90
CA LEU A 6 -15.46 2.62 -9.69
C LEU A 6 -16.95 2.35 -9.87
N GLN A 7 -17.37 1.66 -10.94
CA GLN A 7 -18.79 1.32 -11.12
C GLN A 7 -19.35 0.52 -9.93
N LYS A 8 -18.57 -0.42 -9.39
CA LYS A 8 -18.96 -1.16 -8.18
C LYS A 8 -19.05 -0.25 -6.94
N ALA A 9 -18.13 0.69 -6.79
CA ALA A 9 -18.16 1.65 -5.69
C ALA A 9 -19.39 2.59 -5.77
N LEU A 10 -19.85 2.93 -6.97
CA LEU A 10 -20.97 3.87 -7.15
C LEU A 10 -22.36 3.27 -6.91
N ARG A 11 -22.50 1.94 -6.78
CA ARG A 11 -23.80 1.23 -6.79
C ARG A 11 -24.80 1.77 -5.76
N PHE A 12 -24.46 1.69 -4.48
CA PHE A 12 -25.24 2.25 -3.39
C PHE A 12 -24.50 3.45 -2.82
N TYR A 13 -24.87 4.62 -3.33
CA TYR A 13 -24.27 5.89 -2.99
C TYR A 13 -25.06 6.56 -1.87
N PHE A 14 -24.47 6.62 -0.68
CA PHE A 14 -25.10 7.30 0.46
C PHE A 14 -24.58 8.74 0.60
N ILE A 15 -25.47 9.68 0.84
CA ILE A 15 -25.14 11.09 1.09
C ILE A 15 -25.68 11.48 2.47
N THR A 16 -24.84 12.08 3.31
CA THR A 16 -25.27 12.55 4.65
C THR A 16 -26.31 13.66 4.55
N ASP A 17 -27.29 13.66 5.47
CA ASP A 17 -28.31 14.70 5.62
C ASP A 17 -27.94 15.61 6.80
N ASP A 18 -27.42 16.80 6.50
CA ASP A 18 -27.12 17.83 7.49
C ASP A 18 -28.38 18.49 8.09
N GLY A 19 -29.57 18.19 7.55
CA GLY A 19 -30.86 18.63 8.08
C GLY A 19 -31.53 17.66 9.05
N ALA A 20 -30.99 16.45 9.25
CA ALA A 20 -31.55 15.45 10.17
C ALA A 20 -31.02 15.67 11.60
N LEU A 21 -31.61 16.64 12.33
CA LEU A 21 -31.09 17.16 13.61
C LEU A 21 -30.87 16.09 14.69
N ASP A 22 -31.76 15.10 14.79
CA ASP A 22 -31.71 14.03 15.80
C ASP A 22 -30.98 12.77 15.32
N PHE A 23 -30.36 12.81 14.14
CA PHE A 23 -29.65 11.67 13.56
C PHE A 23 -28.29 12.12 13.03
N PRO A 24 -27.24 12.11 13.87
CA PRO A 24 -25.92 12.65 13.51
C PRO A 24 -25.33 12.00 12.24
N PRO A 25 -24.59 12.75 11.40
CA PRO A 25 -24.01 12.22 10.15
C PRO A 25 -23.17 10.95 10.33
N LEU A 26 -22.42 10.82 11.42
CA LEU A 26 -21.63 9.61 11.70
C LEU A 26 -22.53 8.37 11.86
N ASP A 27 -23.66 8.48 12.56
CA ASP A 27 -24.59 7.36 12.78
C ASP A 27 -25.35 7.01 11.50
N GLN A 28 -25.69 8.02 10.69
CA GLN A 28 -26.23 7.83 9.35
C GLN A 28 -25.30 6.95 8.51
N VAL A 29 -24.00 7.28 8.52
CA VAL A 29 -22.99 6.54 7.76
C VAL A 29 -22.77 5.14 8.31
N ARG A 30 -22.77 4.94 9.64
CA ARG A 30 -22.71 3.59 10.25
C ARG A 30 -23.85 2.71 9.73
N ILE A 31 -25.08 3.22 9.75
CA ILE A 31 -26.24 2.48 9.25
C ILE A 31 -26.12 2.20 7.75
N ALA A 32 -25.73 3.18 6.95
CA ALA A 32 -25.58 3.02 5.51
C ALA A 32 -24.52 1.98 5.14
N ILE A 33 -23.32 2.07 5.71
CA ILE A 33 -22.23 1.11 5.44
C ILE A 33 -22.62 -0.29 5.92
N GLN A 34 -23.24 -0.41 7.10
CA GLN A 34 -23.68 -1.71 7.60
C GLN A 34 -24.77 -2.31 6.71
N ALA A 35 -25.64 -1.48 6.14
CA ALA A 35 -26.66 -1.93 5.21
C ALA A 35 -26.09 -2.34 3.84
N GLY A 36 -24.90 -1.86 3.45
CA GLY A 36 -24.23 -2.23 2.20
C GLY A 36 -23.83 -1.06 1.31
N ALA A 37 -23.83 0.19 1.81
CA ALA A 37 -23.37 1.34 1.04
C ALA A 37 -21.95 1.15 0.53
N THR A 38 -21.74 1.47 -0.75
CA THR A 38 -20.49 1.22 -1.47
C THR A 38 -19.66 2.49 -1.70
N ILE A 39 -20.26 3.67 -1.46
CA ILE A 39 -19.60 4.98 -1.41
C ILE A 39 -20.38 5.90 -0.46
N VAL A 40 -19.68 6.79 0.22
CA VAL A 40 -20.26 7.79 1.11
C VAL A 40 -19.82 9.18 0.68
N GLN A 41 -20.77 10.09 0.53
CA GLN A 41 -20.52 11.51 0.36
C GLN A 41 -20.92 12.29 1.60
N TYR A 42 -19.95 13.00 2.17
CA TYR A 42 -20.22 13.96 3.23
C TYR A 42 -20.73 15.27 2.65
N ARG A 43 -21.97 15.59 2.99
CA ARG A 43 -22.65 16.83 2.62
C ARG A 43 -23.04 17.61 3.87
N ASN A 44 -22.50 18.82 3.98
CA ASN A 44 -22.85 19.81 4.98
C ASN A 44 -22.82 21.20 4.33
N LYS A 45 -24.00 21.76 4.03
CA LYS A 45 -24.14 23.07 3.35
C LYS A 45 -23.84 24.24 4.28
N SER A 46 -23.78 24.01 5.58
CA SER A 46 -23.42 25.00 6.61
C SER A 46 -22.08 24.68 7.25
N PHE A 47 -21.15 24.12 6.47
CA PHE A 47 -19.85 23.70 6.97
C PHE A 47 -19.07 24.88 7.57
N SER A 48 -18.41 24.60 8.69
CA SER A 48 -17.38 25.43 9.31
C SER A 48 -16.36 24.52 9.99
N LEU A 49 -15.19 25.05 10.38
CA LEU A 49 -14.09 24.25 10.95
C LEU A 49 -14.49 23.43 12.19
N ARG A 50 -15.58 23.77 12.89
CA ARG A 50 -16.11 22.97 14.01
C ARG A 50 -16.52 21.54 13.61
N PHE A 51 -16.83 21.31 12.34
CA PHE A 51 -17.22 19.99 11.80
C PHE A 51 -16.05 19.22 11.20
N LEU A 52 -14.81 19.71 11.34
CA LEU A 52 -13.64 19.03 10.78
C LEU A 52 -13.46 17.62 11.40
N ASN A 53 -13.64 17.50 12.72
CA ASN A 53 -13.54 16.22 13.42
C ASN A 53 -14.66 15.25 13.02
N GLU A 54 -15.87 15.76 12.73
CA GLU A 54 -16.97 14.93 12.22
C GLU A 54 -16.63 14.36 10.84
N ALA A 55 -16.18 15.22 9.92
CA ALA A 55 -15.77 14.78 8.58
C ALA A 55 -14.60 13.78 8.64
N ALA A 56 -13.61 14.02 9.50
CA ALA A 56 -12.49 13.09 9.72
C ALA A 56 -12.94 11.75 10.31
N ALA A 57 -13.85 11.75 11.29
CA ALA A 57 -14.38 10.52 11.88
C ALA A 57 -15.18 9.69 10.86
N ILE A 58 -15.97 10.34 10.01
CA ILE A 58 -16.68 9.66 8.91
C ILE A 58 -15.69 9.11 7.89
N ARG A 59 -14.67 9.90 7.52
CA ARG A 59 -13.58 9.44 6.63
C ARG A 59 -12.90 8.20 7.20
N ASP A 60 -12.54 8.22 8.48
CA ASP A 60 -11.88 7.09 9.15
C ASP A 60 -12.77 5.85 9.19
N LEU A 61 -14.06 6.01 9.51
CA LEU A 61 -15.04 4.92 9.46
C LEU A 61 -15.16 4.30 8.06
N CYS A 62 -15.23 5.15 7.03
CA CYS A 62 -15.31 4.72 5.64
C CYS A 62 -14.05 3.95 5.22
N LYS A 63 -12.87 4.52 5.51
CA LYS A 63 -11.56 3.92 5.18
C LYS A 63 -11.34 2.59 5.91
N CYS A 64 -11.68 2.52 7.20
CA CYS A 64 -11.65 1.29 8.00
C CYS A 64 -12.52 0.17 7.40
N ASN A 65 -13.61 0.54 6.73
CA ASN A 65 -14.55 -0.38 6.10
C ASN A 65 -14.36 -0.51 4.58
N ALA A 66 -13.26 0.00 4.02
CA ALA A 66 -12.95 0.00 2.58
C ALA A 66 -14.09 0.58 1.72
N VAL A 67 -14.75 1.63 2.20
CA VAL A 67 -15.76 2.40 1.48
C VAL A 67 -15.14 3.75 1.09
N PRO A 68 -15.17 4.16 -0.18
CA PRO A 68 -14.67 5.47 -0.57
C PRO A 68 -15.47 6.59 0.09
N PHE A 69 -14.75 7.59 0.58
CA PHE A 69 -15.29 8.78 1.20
C PHE A 69 -15.00 10.01 0.33
N ILE A 70 -16.06 10.71 -0.08
CA ILE A 70 -15.93 11.93 -0.88
C ILE A 70 -16.65 13.10 -0.23
N VAL A 71 -16.20 14.32 -0.53
CA VAL A 71 -16.78 15.55 0.02
C VAL A 71 -17.66 16.23 -1.01
N ASN A 72 -18.79 16.80 -0.57
CA ASN A 72 -19.66 17.61 -1.40
C ASN A 72 -19.09 19.04 -1.55
N ASP A 73 -18.96 19.52 -2.79
CA ASP A 73 -18.67 20.89 -3.26
C ASP A 73 -17.31 21.49 -2.85
N ASN A 74 -16.67 20.99 -1.78
CA ASN A 74 -15.51 21.64 -1.16
C ASN A 74 -14.20 20.88 -1.36
N ILE A 75 -13.41 21.31 -2.36
CA ILE A 75 -12.10 20.73 -2.71
C ILE A 75 -11.10 20.85 -1.56
N LEU A 76 -11.06 21.97 -0.84
CA LEU A 76 -10.10 22.20 0.24
C LEU A 76 -10.41 21.35 1.47
N LEU A 77 -11.70 21.18 1.79
CA LEU A 77 -12.12 20.24 2.83
C LEU A 77 -11.75 18.80 2.44
N ALA A 78 -12.03 18.40 1.19
CA ALA A 78 -11.62 17.09 0.67
C ALA A 78 -10.12 16.86 0.84
N LYS A 79 -9.30 17.88 0.56
CA LYS A 79 -7.85 17.83 0.76
C LYS A 79 -7.48 17.74 2.25
N ALA A 80 -8.09 18.55 3.10
CA ALA A 80 -7.77 18.67 4.52
C ALA A 80 -8.05 17.38 5.30
N VAL A 81 -9.11 16.65 4.94
CA VAL A 81 -9.45 15.36 5.56
C VAL A 81 -8.90 14.15 4.81
N GLU A 82 -8.10 14.40 3.76
CA GLU A 82 -7.58 13.36 2.84
C GLU A 82 -8.69 12.44 2.33
N ALA A 83 -9.79 13.03 1.86
CA ALA A 83 -10.88 12.30 1.23
C ALA A 83 -10.41 11.62 -0.05
N ASP A 84 -11.07 10.54 -0.44
CA ASP A 84 -10.82 9.84 -1.70
C ASP A 84 -11.22 10.69 -2.90
N GLY A 85 -12.00 11.76 -2.72
CA GLY A 85 -12.54 12.55 -3.81
C GLY A 85 -13.50 13.66 -3.41
N VAL A 86 -14.11 14.26 -4.42
CA VAL A 86 -15.08 15.35 -4.31
C VAL A 86 -16.20 15.17 -5.34
N HIS A 87 -17.40 15.61 -5.03
CA HIS A 87 -18.48 15.76 -6.00
C HIS A 87 -18.90 17.22 -6.08
N LEU A 88 -18.98 17.74 -7.30
CA LEU A 88 -19.15 19.17 -7.59
C LEU A 88 -20.45 19.40 -8.38
N GLY A 89 -21.11 20.49 -8.10
CA GLY A 89 -22.13 21.11 -8.93
C GLY A 89 -21.51 21.98 -10.04
N LEU A 90 -22.33 22.36 -11.02
CA LEU A 90 -21.91 23.26 -12.10
C LEU A 90 -21.60 24.68 -11.62
N ASP A 91 -22.13 25.06 -10.47
CA ASP A 91 -21.92 26.39 -9.86
C ASP A 91 -20.77 26.38 -8.83
N ASP A 92 -20.12 25.24 -8.63
CA ASP A 92 -18.98 25.08 -7.71
C ASP A 92 -17.63 25.27 -8.45
N GLU A 93 -16.52 25.00 -7.76
CA GLU A 93 -15.17 25.06 -8.31
C GLU A 93 -14.95 24.06 -9.47
N ASP A 94 -13.95 24.34 -10.32
CA ASP A 94 -13.65 23.55 -11.51
C ASP A 94 -13.16 22.11 -11.16
N PRO A 95 -13.77 21.05 -11.73
CA PRO A 95 -13.24 19.69 -11.66
C PRO A 95 -11.74 19.53 -12.00
N ALA A 96 -11.20 20.32 -12.93
CA ALA A 96 -9.77 20.33 -13.24
C ALA A 96 -8.93 20.85 -12.06
N LEU A 97 -9.43 21.82 -11.30
CA LEU A 97 -8.80 22.27 -10.06
C LEU A 97 -8.81 21.16 -9.01
N ALA A 98 -9.91 20.40 -8.89
CA ALA A 98 -9.97 19.26 -7.99
C ALA A 98 -8.90 18.22 -8.29
N ARG A 99 -8.65 17.92 -9.58
CA ARG A 99 -7.55 17.04 -10.01
C ARG A 99 -6.19 17.54 -9.58
N ASN A 100 -5.94 18.83 -9.76
CA ASN A 100 -4.66 19.45 -9.43
C ASN A 100 -4.39 19.45 -7.92
N VAL A 101 -5.41 19.69 -7.10
CA VAL A 101 -5.28 19.79 -5.63
C VAL A 101 -5.25 18.41 -4.95
N LEU A 102 -6.17 17.51 -5.34
CA LEU A 102 -6.33 16.20 -4.73
C LEU A 102 -5.40 15.15 -5.34
N GLY A 103 -4.96 15.38 -6.58
CA GLY A 103 -4.06 14.50 -7.31
C GLY A 103 -4.79 13.60 -8.34
N PRO A 104 -4.01 12.89 -9.17
CA PRO A 104 -4.54 12.14 -10.31
C PRO A 104 -5.37 10.91 -9.93
N GLN A 105 -5.33 10.48 -8.66
CA GLN A 105 -6.06 9.29 -8.19
C GLN A 105 -7.39 9.61 -7.47
N ALA A 106 -7.70 10.89 -7.22
CA ALA A 106 -8.93 11.24 -6.53
C ALA A 106 -10.17 10.80 -7.34
N ILE A 107 -11.34 10.75 -6.72
CA ILE A 107 -12.62 10.47 -7.39
C ILE A 107 -13.35 11.80 -7.58
N VAL A 108 -13.64 12.23 -8.81
CA VAL A 108 -14.29 13.51 -9.10
C VAL A 108 -15.60 13.25 -9.81
N GLY A 109 -16.70 13.67 -9.17
CA GLY A 109 -18.04 13.61 -9.72
C GLY A 109 -18.56 14.99 -10.10
N LEU A 110 -19.41 15.05 -11.13
CA LEU A 110 -20.08 16.28 -11.56
C LEU A 110 -21.61 16.09 -11.63
N SER A 111 -22.37 17.03 -11.07
CA SER A 111 -23.84 17.04 -11.19
C SER A 111 -24.29 17.54 -12.57
N ILE A 112 -25.15 16.78 -13.24
CA ILE A 112 -25.75 17.10 -14.54
C ILE A 112 -27.27 16.94 -14.44
N SER A 113 -28.02 17.97 -14.83
CA SER A 113 -29.49 17.99 -14.73
C SER A 113 -30.21 17.88 -16.06
N ASN A 114 -29.52 17.76 -17.20
CA ASN A 114 -30.12 17.44 -18.51
C ASN A 114 -29.04 17.15 -19.57
N PRO A 115 -29.41 16.56 -20.73
CA PRO A 115 -28.46 16.30 -21.83
C PRO A 115 -27.78 17.56 -22.40
N PHE A 116 -28.39 18.74 -22.31
CA PHE A 116 -27.77 19.97 -22.80
C PHE A 116 -26.58 20.39 -21.92
N GLN A 117 -26.73 20.33 -20.60
CA GLN A 117 -25.62 20.53 -19.66
C GLN A 117 -24.50 19.52 -19.87
N LEU A 118 -24.84 18.26 -20.13
CA LEU A 118 -23.87 17.21 -20.42
C LEU A 118 -22.97 17.59 -21.62
N GLN A 119 -23.57 18.10 -22.70
CA GLN A 119 -22.85 18.49 -23.91
C GLN A 119 -21.95 19.73 -23.71
N GLN A 120 -22.29 20.60 -22.76
CA GLN A 120 -21.54 21.83 -22.49
C GLN A 120 -20.44 21.66 -21.44
N SER A 121 -20.44 20.55 -20.70
CA SER A 121 -19.49 20.31 -19.60
C SER A 121 -18.23 19.62 -20.10
N ASP A 122 -17.06 20.08 -19.67
CA ASP A 122 -15.83 19.31 -19.84
C ASP A 122 -15.79 18.17 -18.81
N LEU A 123 -15.91 16.94 -19.30
CA LEU A 123 -15.90 15.73 -18.48
C LEU A 123 -14.50 15.10 -18.37
N SER A 124 -13.49 15.62 -19.09
CA SER A 124 -12.14 15.05 -19.07
C SER A 124 -11.50 14.93 -17.67
N PRO A 125 -11.74 15.83 -16.69
CA PRO A 125 -11.24 15.66 -15.32
C PRO A 125 -12.14 14.82 -14.39
N CYS A 126 -13.31 14.38 -14.87
CA CYS A 126 -14.33 13.68 -14.09
C CYS A 126 -14.27 12.16 -14.25
N ASP A 127 -14.66 11.42 -13.21
CA ASP A 127 -14.77 9.96 -13.25
C ASP A 127 -16.20 9.45 -13.37
N TYR A 128 -17.19 10.26 -12.95
CA TYR A 128 -18.61 9.92 -13.03
C TYR A 128 -19.48 11.18 -13.02
N ILE A 129 -20.76 11.03 -13.36
CA ILE A 129 -21.76 12.11 -13.26
C ILE A 129 -22.93 11.73 -12.35
N GLY A 130 -23.46 12.70 -11.62
CA GLY A 130 -24.72 12.59 -10.89
C GLY A 130 -25.86 13.18 -11.72
N ALA A 131 -26.80 12.36 -12.18
CA ALA A 131 -27.89 12.76 -13.07
C ALA A 131 -29.21 12.94 -12.31
N GLY A 132 -29.74 14.16 -12.25
CA GLY A 132 -31.03 14.43 -11.59
C GLY A 132 -31.35 15.91 -11.34
N PRO A 133 -32.44 16.21 -10.61
CA PRO A 133 -33.30 15.28 -9.88
C PRO A 133 -34.13 14.33 -10.78
N VAL A 134 -34.14 13.03 -10.49
CA VAL A 134 -34.94 12.05 -11.25
C VAL A 134 -36.41 12.09 -10.83
N PHE A 135 -36.66 12.09 -9.52
CA PHE A 135 -37.99 12.20 -8.92
C PHE A 135 -38.07 13.44 -8.02
N ASP A 136 -39.30 13.85 -7.69
CA ASP A 136 -39.54 14.96 -6.77
C ASP A 136 -38.95 14.64 -5.39
N THR A 137 -38.38 15.67 -4.74
CA THR A 137 -37.78 15.52 -3.41
C THR A 137 -38.03 16.74 -2.55
N GLN A 138 -38.34 16.52 -1.27
CA GLN A 138 -38.52 17.58 -0.28
C GLN A 138 -37.19 18.03 0.38
N THR A 139 -36.04 17.54 -0.10
CA THR A 139 -34.74 17.70 0.57
C THR A 139 -34.00 18.98 0.16
N LYS A 140 -34.42 19.66 -0.92
CA LYS A 140 -33.80 20.91 -1.42
C LYS A 140 -34.87 22.02 -1.53
N PRO A 141 -34.64 23.23 -1.00
CA PRO A 141 -35.57 24.35 -1.14
C PRO A 141 -35.69 24.89 -2.58
N ASP A 142 -34.65 24.71 -3.41
CA ASP A 142 -34.63 25.06 -4.84
C ASP A 142 -34.74 23.82 -5.74
N THR A 143 -35.92 23.19 -5.82
CA THR A 143 -36.12 22.01 -6.67
C THR A 143 -36.02 22.39 -8.17
N LYS A 144 -34.84 22.14 -8.76
CA LYS A 144 -34.66 22.06 -10.23
C LYS A 144 -35.69 21.10 -10.81
N LYS A 145 -36.24 21.42 -12.00
CA LYS A 145 -37.25 20.59 -12.68
C LYS A 145 -36.78 19.14 -12.82
N THR A 146 -37.61 18.19 -12.42
CA THR A 146 -37.30 16.75 -12.51
C THR A 146 -37.11 16.32 -13.95
N ILE A 147 -36.08 15.51 -14.21
CA ILE A 147 -35.82 14.95 -15.54
C ILE A 147 -36.63 13.68 -15.82
N GLY A 148 -37.12 13.00 -14.77
CA GLY A 148 -37.81 11.72 -14.87
C GLY A 148 -36.93 10.59 -15.41
N LEU A 149 -37.51 9.38 -15.49
CA LEU A 149 -36.80 8.20 -15.99
C LEU A 149 -36.38 8.33 -17.46
N MET A 150 -37.16 9.01 -18.30
CA MET A 150 -36.81 9.24 -19.71
C MET A 150 -35.62 10.19 -19.85
N GLY A 151 -35.58 11.26 -19.06
CA GLY A 151 -34.44 12.18 -19.04
C GLY A 151 -33.18 11.52 -18.49
N LEU A 152 -33.31 10.68 -17.46
CA LEU A 152 -32.20 9.87 -16.95
C LEU A 152 -31.64 8.94 -18.04
N GLU A 153 -32.50 8.21 -18.76
CA GLU A 153 -32.09 7.32 -19.85
C GLU A 153 -31.37 8.08 -20.98
N ALA A 154 -31.82 9.29 -21.31
CA ALA A 154 -31.16 10.14 -22.30
C ALA A 154 -29.74 10.55 -21.85
N VAL A 155 -29.55 10.88 -20.57
CA VAL A 155 -28.23 11.21 -20.01
C VAL A 155 -27.32 9.97 -20.01
N VAL A 156 -27.83 8.80 -19.61
CA VAL A 156 -27.06 7.54 -19.62
C VAL A 156 -26.56 7.21 -21.03
N LYS A 157 -27.41 7.32 -22.05
CA LYS A 157 -27.03 7.01 -23.44
C LYS A 157 -25.99 7.98 -24.01
N ALA A 158 -25.99 9.23 -23.55
CA ALA A 158 -25.10 10.27 -24.05
C ALA A 158 -23.78 10.38 -23.27
N SER A 159 -23.73 9.89 -22.03
CA SER A 159 -22.57 10.03 -21.16
C SER A 159 -21.43 9.07 -21.53
N PRO A 160 -20.18 9.55 -21.67
CA PRO A 160 -19.02 8.68 -21.77
C PRO A 160 -18.58 8.12 -20.40
N LEU A 161 -19.14 8.64 -19.30
CA LEU A 161 -18.82 8.27 -17.92
C LEU A 161 -19.96 7.50 -17.25
N PRO A 162 -19.66 6.67 -16.22
CA PRO A 162 -20.66 6.10 -15.33
C PRO A 162 -21.63 7.15 -14.78
N VAL A 163 -22.92 6.84 -14.79
CA VAL A 163 -23.99 7.74 -14.33
C VAL A 163 -24.57 7.23 -13.01
N VAL A 164 -24.68 8.10 -12.02
CA VAL A 164 -25.40 7.85 -10.77
C VAL A 164 -26.71 8.63 -10.81
N ALA A 165 -27.85 7.96 -10.67
CA ALA A 165 -29.13 8.65 -10.55
C ALA A 165 -29.21 9.37 -9.19
N VAL A 166 -29.67 10.62 -9.18
CA VAL A 166 -29.80 11.42 -7.94
C VAL A 166 -31.17 12.09 -7.83
N GLY A 167 -31.64 12.31 -6.60
CA GLY A 167 -32.85 13.08 -6.32
C GLY A 167 -34.15 12.27 -6.32
N GLY A 168 -34.75 12.16 -5.13
CA GLY A 168 -36.05 11.53 -4.91
C GLY A 168 -36.07 10.00 -5.03
N ILE A 169 -34.92 9.34 -4.94
CA ILE A 169 -34.80 7.88 -5.09
C ILE A 169 -34.95 7.19 -3.73
N ASP A 170 -35.67 6.07 -3.72
CA ASP A 170 -35.91 5.18 -2.59
C ASP A 170 -35.86 3.70 -3.02
N HIS A 171 -36.18 2.78 -2.10
CA HIS A 171 -36.15 1.34 -2.37
C HIS A 171 -37.17 0.87 -3.42
N THR A 172 -38.23 1.62 -3.68
CA THR A 172 -39.26 1.27 -4.68
C THR A 172 -38.91 1.77 -6.08
N SER A 173 -38.06 2.80 -6.17
CA SER A 173 -37.71 3.46 -7.42
C SER A 173 -36.29 3.14 -7.92
N ALA A 174 -35.40 2.66 -7.04
CA ALA A 174 -34.01 2.34 -7.39
C ALA A 174 -33.89 1.34 -8.55
N GLU A 175 -34.69 0.26 -8.56
CA GLU A 175 -34.67 -0.75 -9.63
C GLU A 175 -35.03 -0.13 -10.99
N ALA A 176 -36.00 0.80 -11.02
CA ALA A 176 -36.38 1.51 -12.23
C ALA A 176 -35.24 2.37 -12.78
N CYS A 177 -34.37 2.92 -11.93
CA CYS A 177 -33.16 3.61 -12.36
C CYS A 177 -32.12 2.63 -12.95
N PHE A 178 -31.85 1.50 -12.28
CA PHE A 178 -30.90 0.48 -12.77
C PHE A 178 -31.31 -0.09 -14.13
N ASN A 179 -32.61 -0.27 -14.37
CA ASN A 179 -33.15 -0.69 -15.67
C ASN A 179 -32.87 0.31 -16.82
N ARG A 180 -32.37 1.52 -16.51
CA ARG A 180 -31.92 2.53 -17.50
C ARG A 180 -30.41 2.58 -17.69
N GLY A 181 -29.65 1.69 -17.06
CA GLY A 181 -28.21 1.56 -17.24
C GLY A 181 -27.36 2.48 -16.37
N VAL A 182 -27.90 2.98 -15.25
CA VAL A 182 -27.08 3.71 -14.27
C VAL A 182 -26.08 2.77 -13.59
N ALA A 183 -24.92 3.31 -13.22
CA ALA A 183 -23.93 2.61 -12.42
C ALA A 183 -24.35 2.52 -10.94
N GLY A 184 -25.22 3.43 -10.48
CA GLY A 184 -25.75 3.43 -9.13
C GLY A 184 -26.81 4.47 -8.87
N VAL A 185 -27.28 4.51 -7.63
CA VAL A 185 -28.30 5.46 -7.14
C VAL A 185 -27.80 6.16 -5.88
N ALA A 186 -28.02 7.48 -5.80
CA ALA A 186 -27.70 8.27 -4.63
C ALA A 186 -28.93 8.57 -3.78
N VAL A 187 -28.83 8.31 -2.48
CA VAL A 187 -29.94 8.47 -1.53
C VAL A 187 -29.53 9.31 -0.31
N ILE A 188 -30.50 10.08 0.20
CA ILE A 188 -30.39 10.90 1.42
C ILE A 188 -31.58 10.55 2.34
N SER A 189 -32.71 11.22 2.12
CA SER A 189 -33.89 11.22 2.99
C SER A 189 -34.64 9.90 3.02
N ALA A 190 -34.52 9.07 1.99
CA ALA A 190 -35.06 7.71 1.97
C ALA A 190 -34.49 6.83 3.10
N VAL A 191 -33.32 7.18 3.64
CA VAL A 191 -32.73 6.55 4.83
C VAL A 191 -32.87 7.48 6.04
N THR A 192 -32.39 8.72 5.93
CA THR A 192 -32.22 9.60 7.10
C THR A 192 -33.52 10.11 7.71
N ARG A 193 -34.63 10.08 6.97
CA ARG A 193 -35.95 10.55 7.41
C ARG A 193 -37.00 9.43 7.48
N ALA A 194 -36.57 8.17 7.37
CA ALA A 194 -37.43 7.03 7.55
C ALA A 194 -37.66 6.75 9.05
N GLU A 195 -38.82 6.18 9.40
CA GLU A 195 -39.08 5.72 10.77
C GLU A 195 -38.09 4.64 11.21
N ASN A 196 -37.65 3.80 10.27
CA ASN A 196 -36.61 2.78 10.49
C ASN A 196 -35.48 2.93 9.46
N PRO A 197 -34.47 3.79 9.73
CA PRO A 197 -33.38 4.03 8.79
C PRO A 197 -32.62 2.77 8.38
N ARG A 198 -32.42 1.83 9.33
CA ARG A 198 -31.71 0.57 9.06
C ARG A 198 -32.46 -0.32 8.06
N GLN A 199 -33.76 -0.49 8.26
CA GLN A 199 -34.59 -1.29 7.36
C GLN A 199 -34.61 -0.69 5.96
N HIS A 200 -34.81 0.63 5.84
CA HIS A 200 -34.83 1.31 4.55
C HIS A 200 -33.49 1.25 3.83
N ALA A 201 -32.37 1.42 4.56
CA ALA A 201 -31.04 1.25 3.99
C ALA A 201 -30.82 -0.19 3.47
N MET A 202 -31.31 -1.22 4.19
CA MET A 202 -31.24 -2.61 3.73
C MET A 202 -32.07 -2.86 2.46
N GLN A 203 -33.27 -2.28 2.37
CA GLN A 203 -34.11 -2.39 1.18
C GLN A 203 -33.46 -1.72 -0.03
N ILE A 204 -32.84 -0.54 0.16
CA ILE A 204 -32.08 0.14 -0.89
C ILE A 204 -30.86 -0.71 -1.30
N SER A 205 -30.12 -1.26 -0.34
CA SER A 205 -28.99 -2.15 -0.65
C SER A 205 -29.42 -3.35 -1.49
N ALA A 206 -30.54 -3.99 -1.15
CA ALA A 206 -31.10 -5.10 -1.92
C ALA A 206 -31.45 -4.67 -3.35
N ALA A 207 -32.13 -3.52 -3.53
CA ALA A 207 -32.42 -2.96 -4.85
C ALA A 207 -31.16 -2.59 -5.64
N CYS A 208 -30.07 -2.24 -4.95
CA CYS A 208 -28.77 -1.99 -5.55
C CYS A 208 -27.96 -3.26 -5.84
N GLY A 209 -28.45 -4.46 -5.49
CA GLY A 209 -27.69 -5.71 -5.59
C GLY A 209 -26.44 -5.73 -4.69
N CYS A 210 -26.48 -5.01 -3.57
CA CYS A 210 -25.43 -4.91 -2.58
C CYS A 210 -25.77 -5.78 -1.36
N SER A 211 -24.74 -6.29 -0.68
CA SER A 211 -24.90 -7.12 0.52
C SER A 211 -24.67 -6.32 1.79
N SER A 212 -25.55 -6.49 2.78
CA SER A 212 -25.35 -5.96 4.12
C SER A 212 -24.16 -6.62 4.81
N ARG A 213 -23.53 -5.89 5.71
CA ARG A 213 -22.42 -6.36 6.55
C ARG A 213 -22.96 -6.85 7.89
N SER A 214 -22.47 -8.00 8.36
CA SER A 214 -22.81 -8.53 9.68
C SER A 214 -22.31 -7.61 10.80
N ALA A 215 -21.10 -7.07 10.65
CA ALA A 215 -20.48 -6.10 11.53
C ALA A 215 -19.68 -5.07 10.73
N LEU A 216 -19.44 -3.91 11.33
CA LEU A 216 -18.47 -2.94 10.83
C LEU A 216 -17.10 -3.23 11.43
N ALA A 217 -16.05 -3.02 10.65
CA ALA A 217 -14.72 -2.91 11.22
C ALA A 217 -14.68 -1.63 12.09
N SER A 218 -14.17 -1.77 13.31
CA SER A 218 -13.86 -0.65 14.19
C SER A 218 -12.38 -0.33 14.09
N ALA A 219 -12.08 0.96 14.20
CA ALA A 219 -10.72 1.41 14.46
C ALA A 219 -10.19 0.80 15.77
N TRP A 220 -8.87 0.69 15.87
CA TRP A 220 -8.25 0.45 17.17
C TRP A 220 -8.56 1.63 18.11
N ASP A 221 -9.02 1.33 19.32
CA ASP A 221 -9.44 2.33 20.32
C ASP A 221 -8.88 2.06 21.73
N ASP A 222 -8.34 0.86 21.98
CA ASP A 222 -7.67 0.48 23.21
C ASP A 222 -6.32 -0.18 22.91
N GLU A 223 -5.25 0.55 23.23
CA GLU A 223 -3.87 0.12 23.04
C GLU A 223 -3.56 -1.19 23.78
N PHE A 224 -3.97 -1.33 25.04
CA PHE A 224 -3.60 -2.46 25.87
C PHE A 224 -4.36 -3.72 25.46
N VAL A 225 -5.64 -3.59 25.11
CA VAL A 225 -6.42 -4.71 24.55
C VAL A 225 -5.79 -5.20 23.25
N LEU A 226 -5.32 -4.29 22.39
CA LEU A 226 -4.63 -4.66 21.17
C LEU A 226 -3.31 -5.36 21.45
N ILE A 227 -2.46 -4.82 22.32
CA ILE A 227 -1.18 -5.45 22.73
C ILE A 227 -1.42 -6.86 23.27
N ASP A 228 -2.41 -7.05 24.13
CA ASP A 228 -2.79 -8.34 24.70
C ASP A 228 -3.15 -9.36 23.61
N LYS A 229 -3.91 -8.95 22.59
CA LYS A 229 -4.27 -9.82 21.45
C LYS A 229 -3.03 -10.26 20.67
N LEU A 230 -2.06 -9.37 20.49
CA LEU A 230 -0.87 -9.61 19.68
C LEU A 230 0.15 -10.49 20.40
N ILE A 231 0.44 -10.21 21.68
CA ILE A 231 1.40 -10.98 22.47
C ILE A 231 0.91 -12.41 22.71
N ARG A 232 -0.40 -12.64 22.95
CA ARG A 232 -0.96 -13.99 23.14
C ARG A 232 -0.78 -14.92 21.94
N GLN A 233 -0.58 -14.37 20.75
CA GLN A 233 -0.35 -15.13 19.52
C GLN A 233 1.13 -15.48 19.32
N ALA A 234 2.04 -14.79 20.02
CA ALA A 234 3.47 -15.04 19.92
C ALA A 234 3.81 -16.39 20.58
N PRO A 235 4.57 -17.28 19.90
CA PRO A 235 5.01 -18.53 20.49
C PRO A 235 6.01 -18.25 21.64
N SER A 236 6.10 -19.18 22.59
CA SER A 236 7.13 -19.14 23.63
C SER A 236 8.52 -19.28 23.01
N ASP A 237 9.46 -18.44 23.43
CA ASP A 237 10.83 -18.41 22.90
C ASP A 237 11.83 -19.03 23.88
N PRO A 238 12.67 -20.01 23.46
CA PRO A 238 13.79 -20.42 24.28
C PRO A 238 14.78 -19.28 24.56
N TYR A 239 14.99 -18.32 23.66
CA TYR A 239 15.97 -17.23 23.82
C TYR A 239 15.49 -16.05 24.67
N LEU A 240 14.21 -15.97 25.03
CA LEU A 240 13.70 -14.95 25.94
C LEU A 240 13.56 -15.51 27.36
N LYS A 241 14.37 -15.00 28.29
CA LYS A 241 14.22 -15.24 29.73
C LYS A 241 13.00 -14.51 30.30
N VAL A 242 12.72 -13.31 29.78
CA VAL A 242 11.49 -12.53 30.05
C VAL A 242 10.84 -12.23 28.71
N ALA A 243 9.63 -12.75 28.53
CA ALA A 243 8.83 -12.59 27.32
C ALA A 243 8.16 -11.20 27.25
N PRO A 244 7.57 -10.80 26.10
CA PRO A 244 6.78 -9.58 26.02
C PRO A 244 5.64 -9.56 27.04
N GLY A 245 5.40 -8.40 27.66
CA GLY A 245 4.40 -8.20 28.71
C GLY A 245 4.95 -7.59 30.00
N ASP A 246 6.27 -7.43 30.10
CA ASP A 246 6.98 -6.65 31.13
C ASP A 246 7.56 -5.36 30.52
N ASP A 247 8.16 -4.49 31.32
CA ASP A 247 8.75 -3.21 30.88
C ASP A 247 9.88 -3.40 29.85
N ALA A 248 10.57 -4.54 29.90
CA ALA A 248 11.64 -4.89 28.99
C ALA A 248 11.77 -6.41 28.81
N ALA A 249 12.16 -6.82 27.61
CA ALA A 249 12.54 -8.20 27.35
C ALA A 249 13.95 -8.49 27.89
N LEU A 250 14.14 -9.68 28.45
CA LEU A 250 15.45 -10.18 28.86
C LEU A 250 15.85 -11.34 27.96
N LEU A 251 16.91 -11.16 27.17
CA LEU A 251 17.46 -12.21 26.31
C LEU A 251 18.35 -13.19 27.09
N GLN A 252 18.49 -14.40 26.55
CA GLN A 252 19.58 -15.30 26.92
C GLN A 252 20.95 -14.72 26.54
N ASP A 253 21.99 -15.29 27.13
CA ASP A 253 23.36 -14.84 26.89
C ASP A 253 23.76 -15.16 25.44
N LEU A 254 23.99 -14.14 24.62
CA LEU A 254 24.42 -14.28 23.22
C LEU A 254 25.95 -14.10 23.14
N SER A 255 26.62 -15.01 22.43
CA SER A 255 28.09 -14.96 22.32
C SER A 255 28.58 -13.81 21.43
N LYS A 256 27.80 -13.47 20.39
CA LYS A 256 28.08 -12.41 19.42
C LYS A 256 26.78 -11.77 18.96
N PRO A 257 26.20 -10.85 19.74
CA PRO A 257 24.97 -10.18 19.33
C PRO A 257 25.21 -9.32 18.08
N VAL A 258 24.34 -9.49 17.10
CA VAL A 258 24.27 -8.67 15.88
C VAL A 258 22.92 -7.97 15.89
N ILE A 259 22.92 -6.67 15.59
CA ILE A 259 21.74 -5.83 15.72
C ILE A 259 21.53 -5.08 14.41
N THR A 260 20.31 -5.07 13.91
CA THR A 260 19.90 -4.22 12.79
C THR A 260 18.52 -3.61 13.03
N THR A 261 18.21 -2.55 12.31
CA THR A 261 16.92 -1.88 12.33
C THR A 261 16.52 -1.46 10.93
N ASP A 262 15.22 -1.53 10.67
CA ASP A 262 14.64 -1.26 9.36
C ASP A 262 13.25 -0.65 9.53
N THR A 263 12.72 0.00 8.48
CA THR A 263 11.41 0.66 8.57
C THR A 263 10.52 0.38 7.37
N GLN A 264 9.23 0.15 7.62
CA GLN A 264 8.21 -0.05 6.61
C GLN A 264 7.12 1.01 6.77
N LYS A 265 6.92 1.86 5.76
CA LYS A 265 6.00 3.00 5.83
C LYS A 265 4.97 2.97 4.71
N GLU A 266 3.70 3.11 5.05
CA GLU A 266 2.61 3.17 4.09
C GLU A 266 2.75 4.39 3.15
N GLY A 267 2.77 4.12 1.85
CA GLY A 267 3.00 5.10 0.80
C GLY A 267 4.48 5.32 0.45
N VAL A 268 5.41 4.66 1.15
CA VAL A 268 6.85 4.66 0.82
C VAL A 268 7.31 3.27 0.41
N HIS A 269 7.15 2.28 1.30
CA HIS A 269 7.64 0.90 1.10
C HIS A 269 6.53 -0.09 0.73
N PHE A 270 5.29 0.21 1.12
CA PHE A 270 4.11 -0.60 0.79
C PHE A 270 2.86 0.27 0.70
N ARG A 271 1.78 -0.30 0.19
CA ARG A 271 0.42 0.24 0.33
C ARG A 271 -0.56 -0.91 0.54
N LEU A 272 -1.60 -0.70 1.34
CA LEU A 272 -2.61 -1.73 1.62
C LEU A 272 -3.51 -2.06 0.41
N ASP A 273 -3.51 -1.22 -0.63
CA ASP A 273 -4.14 -1.55 -1.93
C ASP A 273 -3.22 -2.35 -2.86
N TRP A 274 -1.93 -2.45 -2.55
CA TRP A 274 -0.97 -3.30 -3.24
C TRP A 274 -0.80 -4.65 -2.56
N GLN A 275 -0.69 -4.66 -1.24
CA GLN A 275 -0.40 -5.84 -0.42
C GLN A 275 -1.44 -6.02 0.67
N THR A 276 -1.80 -7.27 0.94
CA THR A 276 -2.56 -7.63 2.15
C THR A 276 -1.73 -7.31 3.40
N PRO A 277 -2.36 -7.08 4.57
CA PRO A 277 -1.62 -6.84 5.81
C PRO A 277 -0.66 -7.98 6.15
N GLN A 278 -1.04 -9.23 5.90
CA GLN A 278 -0.19 -10.41 6.07
C GLN A 278 1.07 -10.35 5.18
N GLU A 279 0.92 -9.94 3.92
CA GLU A 279 2.04 -9.77 2.99
C GLU A 279 2.99 -8.66 3.46
N VAL A 280 2.44 -7.54 3.96
CA VAL A 280 3.24 -6.45 4.54
C VAL A 280 4.03 -6.94 5.75
N GLY A 281 3.38 -7.64 6.69
CA GLY A 281 4.03 -8.19 7.88
C GLY A 281 5.17 -9.15 7.53
N ARG A 282 4.95 -10.05 6.56
CA ARG A 282 6.02 -10.96 6.08
C ARG A 282 7.16 -10.20 5.41
N LYS A 283 6.85 -9.26 4.49
CA LYS A 283 7.86 -8.45 3.79
C LYS A 283 8.73 -7.69 4.79
N ALA A 284 8.12 -7.10 5.82
CA ALA A 284 8.82 -6.35 6.86
C ALA A 284 9.86 -7.21 7.60
N VAL A 285 9.52 -8.45 7.95
CA VAL A 285 10.48 -9.37 8.60
C VAL A 285 11.58 -9.78 7.64
N GLU A 286 11.24 -10.20 6.42
CA GLU A 286 12.22 -10.68 5.44
C GLU A 286 13.18 -9.57 4.99
N SER A 287 12.73 -8.31 4.89
CA SER A 287 13.60 -7.18 4.60
C SER A 287 14.60 -6.95 5.73
N THR A 288 14.13 -6.87 6.98
CA THR A 288 15.01 -6.65 8.15
C THR A 288 15.96 -7.83 8.36
N PHE A 289 15.53 -9.05 8.05
CA PHE A 289 16.38 -10.24 8.18
C PHE A 289 17.41 -10.37 7.06
N SER A 290 17.24 -9.66 5.94
CA SER A 290 18.23 -9.58 4.87
C SER A 290 19.58 -9.05 5.40
N ASP A 291 19.56 -8.03 6.26
CA ASP A 291 20.74 -7.51 6.95
C ASP A 291 21.42 -8.56 7.84
N LEU A 292 20.63 -9.34 8.58
CA LEU A 292 21.16 -10.42 9.43
C LEU A 292 21.78 -11.52 8.57
N ALA A 293 21.16 -11.87 7.44
CA ALA A 293 21.71 -12.81 6.47
C ALA A 293 23.04 -12.30 5.89
N ALA A 294 23.10 -11.03 5.48
CA ALA A 294 24.32 -10.38 5.00
C ALA A 294 25.42 -10.31 6.07
N SER A 295 25.05 -10.42 7.35
CA SER A 295 25.96 -10.42 8.52
C SER A 295 26.29 -11.82 9.07
N TYR A 296 25.80 -12.89 8.42
CA TYR A 296 25.89 -14.28 8.90
C TYR A 296 25.38 -14.47 10.34
N ALA A 297 24.30 -13.76 10.69
CA ALA A 297 23.69 -13.83 12.00
C ALA A 297 22.39 -14.63 11.95
N ALA A 298 22.27 -15.67 12.78
CA ALA A 298 21.01 -16.38 12.95
C ALA A 298 20.03 -15.46 13.72
N PRO A 299 18.80 -15.22 13.23
CA PRO A 299 17.81 -14.42 13.95
C PRO A 299 17.49 -14.99 15.33
N VAL A 300 17.39 -14.12 16.34
CA VAL A 300 17.06 -14.50 17.72
C VAL A 300 15.71 -13.91 18.10
N SER A 301 15.56 -12.59 18.00
CA SER A 301 14.36 -11.89 18.43
C SER A 301 14.11 -10.64 17.58
N LEU A 302 12.84 -10.34 17.31
CA LEU A 302 12.39 -9.14 16.60
C LEU A 302 11.52 -8.28 17.51
N PHE A 303 11.69 -6.96 17.45
CA PHE A 303 10.90 -5.98 18.16
C PHE A 303 10.23 -5.05 17.14
N VAL A 304 8.97 -4.68 17.38
CA VAL A 304 8.16 -3.92 16.42
C VAL A 304 7.55 -2.70 17.07
N ASN A 305 7.95 -1.52 16.64
CA ASN A 305 7.27 -0.27 16.96
C ASN A 305 6.26 0.03 15.87
N LEU A 306 4.98 -0.01 16.22
CA LEU A 306 3.85 0.13 15.30
C LEU A 306 3.19 1.50 15.50
N ALA A 307 3.21 2.32 14.46
CA ALA A 307 2.51 3.59 14.44
C ALA A 307 1.19 3.42 13.68
N LEU A 308 0.07 3.68 14.35
CA LEU A 308 -1.27 3.37 13.88
C LEU A 308 -2.13 4.61 13.61
N PRO A 309 -2.66 4.74 12.39
CA PRO A 309 -3.73 5.68 12.08
C PRO A 309 -5.06 5.29 12.70
N PRO A 310 -5.94 6.28 13.01
CA PRO A 310 -7.28 6.03 13.56
C PRO A 310 -8.22 5.30 12.59
N TYR A 311 -7.84 5.11 11.32
CA TYR A 311 -8.64 4.35 10.35
C TYR A 311 -8.24 2.87 10.25
N VAL A 312 -7.16 2.44 10.92
CA VAL A 312 -6.71 1.04 10.87
C VAL A 312 -7.54 0.23 11.87
N SER A 313 -8.03 -0.94 11.45
CA SER A 313 -8.80 -1.82 12.34
C SER A 313 -7.90 -2.79 13.12
N ASP A 314 -8.37 -3.25 14.28
CA ASP A 314 -7.73 -4.35 15.02
C ASP A 314 -7.49 -5.56 14.12
N HIS A 315 -8.47 -5.91 13.28
CA HIS A 315 -8.35 -7.02 12.34
C HIS A 315 -7.19 -6.84 11.35
N THR A 316 -6.97 -5.60 10.88
CA THR A 316 -5.84 -5.27 10.01
C THR A 316 -4.50 -5.45 10.75
N VAL A 317 -4.43 -5.04 12.02
CA VAL A 317 -3.22 -5.18 12.85
C VAL A 317 -2.95 -6.66 13.17
N GLU A 318 -3.97 -7.42 13.57
CA GLU A 318 -3.87 -8.87 13.81
C GLU A 318 -3.42 -9.60 12.54
N ALA A 319 -3.98 -9.25 11.38
CA ALA A 319 -3.57 -9.77 10.08
C ALA A 319 -2.09 -9.46 9.76
N LEU A 320 -1.65 -8.24 10.05
CA LEU A 320 -0.26 -7.83 9.89
C LEU A 320 0.68 -8.64 10.80
N TYR A 321 0.34 -8.78 12.08
CA TYR A 321 1.11 -9.59 13.02
C TYR A 321 1.08 -11.08 12.69
N ALA A 322 -0.02 -11.62 12.16
CA ALA A 322 -0.05 -12.99 11.65
C ALA A 322 0.99 -13.21 10.54
N GLY A 323 1.19 -12.20 9.68
CA GLY A 323 2.27 -12.20 8.68
C GLY A 323 3.66 -12.19 9.31
N ILE A 324 3.88 -11.32 10.30
CA ILE A 324 5.13 -11.22 11.07
C ILE A 324 5.46 -12.56 11.75
N LEU A 325 4.54 -13.08 12.58
CA LEU A 325 4.72 -14.31 13.34
C LEU A 325 4.99 -15.51 12.43
N LYS A 326 4.33 -15.58 11.27
CA LYS A 326 4.59 -16.62 10.27
C LYS A 326 6.01 -16.53 9.70
N ALA A 327 6.50 -15.32 9.40
CA ALA A 327 7.85 -15.12 8.91
C ALA A 327 8.91 -15.41 9.99
N LEU A 328 8.65 -15.00 11.23
CA LEU A 328 9.50 -15.32 12.38
C LEU A 328 9.64 -16.84 12.59
N GLY A 329 8.52 -17.57 12.56
CA GLY A 329 8.52 -19.02 12.71
C GLY A 329 9.31 -19.77 11.63
N LYS A 330 9.38 -19.24 10.40
CA LYS A 330 10.21 -19.80 9.31
C LYS A 330 11.71 -19.79 9.67
N HIS A 331 12.14 -18.80 10.44
CA HIS A 331 13.55 -18.57 10.80
C HIS A 331 13.88 -18.99 12.23
N GLY A 332 12.95 -19.63 12.95
CA GLY A 332 13.14 -20.01 14.36
C GLY A 332 13.29 -18.82 15.31
N CYS A 333 12.78 -17.66 14.91
CA CYS A 333 12.82 -16.41 15.66
C CYS A 333 11.46 -16.14 16.31
N THR A 334 11.41 -15.28 17.34
CA THR A 334 10.15 -14.87 17.96
C THR A 334 10.05 -13.35 18.12
N LEU A 335 8.88 -12.90 18.61
CA LEU A 335 8.62 -11.51 18.93
C LEU A 335 9.11 -11.21 20.35
N GLY A 336 10.10 -10.32 20.46
CA GLY A 336 10.67 -9.86 21.73
C GLY A 336 9.92 -8.70 22.38
N GLY A 337 9.05 -8.00 21.65
CA GLY A 337 8.24 -6.91 22.19
C GLY A 337 8.09 -5.77 21.19
N GLY A 338 7.81 -4.57 21.69
CA GLY A 338 7.57 -3.42 20.82
C GLY A 338 6.83 -2.30 21.51
N ASN A 339 6.27 -1.41 20.70
CA ASN A 339 5.46 -0.27 21.12
C ASN A 339 4.31 -0.06 20.14
N ILE A 340 3.16 0.42 20.61
CA ILE A 340 2.08 0.93 19.75
C ILE A 340 1.92 2.43 20.01
N SER A 341 1.72 3.23 18.96
CA SER A 341 1.45 4.66 19.11
C SER A 341 0.51 5.18 18.04
N ALA A 342 -0.20 6.26 18.35
CA ALA A 342 -1.03 6.94 17.36
C ALA A 342 -0.18 7.70 16.33
N ALA A 343 -0.57 7.64 15.06
CA ALA A 343 0.10 8.36 13.97
C ALA A 343 -0.87 8.72 12.82
N HIS A 344 -0.40 9.46 11.83
CA HIS A 344 -1.20 9.79 10.64
C HIS A 344 -1.12 8.73 9.53
N ARG A 345 -0.05 7.92 9.53
CA ARG A 345 0.19 6.86 8.55
C ARG A 345 0.64 5.59 9.25
N LEU A 346 0.30 4.45 8.65
CA LEU A 346 0.72 3.15 9.15
C LEU A 346 2.22 2.99 8.91
N SER A 347 2.98 2.74 9.97
CA SER A 347 4.40 2.39 9.86
C SER A 347 4.83 1.37 10.91
N LEU A 348 5.86 0.62 10.56
CA LEU A 348 6.51 -0.36 11.40
C LEU A 348 8.00 -0.01 11.43
N ASP A 349 8.53 0.27 12.60
CA ASP A 349 9.98 0.33 12.82
C ASP A 349 10.39 -0.99 13.49
N LEU A 350 11.26 -1.73 12.83
CA LEU A 350 11.67 -3.06 13.21
C LEU A 350 13.08 -3.02 13.79
N PHE A 351 13.29 -3.78 14.85
CA PHE A 351 14.61 -3.94 15.47
C PHE A 351 14.85 -5.44 15.66
N ALA A 352 15.88 -5.97 15.02
CA ALA A 352 16.19 -7.40 15.07
C ALA A 352 17.52 -7.63 15.79
N VAL A 353 17.53 -8.64 16.66
CA VAL A 353 18.71 -9.19 17.30
C VAL A 353 19.00 -10.56 16.70
N GLY A 354 20.23 -10.79 16.30
CA GLY A 354 20.73 -12.07 15.83
C GLY A 354 21.97 -12.53 16.61
N GLN A 355 22.24 -13.81 16.51
CA GLN A 355 23.46 -14.46 17.00
C GLN A 355 24.43 -14.59 15.82
N GLY A 356 25.50 -13.81 15.83
CA GLY A 356 26.54 -13.82 14.80
C GLY A 356 27.36 -15.12 14.80
N HIS A 357 27.95 -15.42 13.65
CA HIS A 357 28.79 -16.61 13.47
C HIS A 357 30.05 -16.60 14.36
N ASP A 358 30.42 -17.76 14.90
CA ASP A 358 31.45 -17.91 15.93
C ASP A 358 32.85 -17.46 15.49
N THR A 359 33.16 -17.53 14.19
CA THR A 359 34.52 -17.29 13.68
C THR A 359 34.63 -16.15 12.67
N ILE A 360 33.53 -15.70 12.05
CA ILE A 360 33.56 -14.74 10.95
C ILE A 360 32.43 -13.72 11.09
N PHE A 361 32.70 -12.49 10.69
CA PHE A 361 31.70 -11.45 10.51
C PHE A 361 32.04 -10.71 9.22
N PRO A 362 31.18 -10.76 8.19
CA PRO A 362 31.45 -10.11 6.92
C PRO A 362 31.29 -8.59 7.06
N VAL A 363 32.09 -7.83 6.31
CA VAL A 363 32.06 -6.36 6.30
C VAL A 363 32.17 -5.84 4.88
N ARG A 364 31.56 -4.70 4.61
CA ARG A 364 31.60 -4.02 3.29
C ARG A 364 33.02 -3.65 2.84
N SER A 365 33.94 -3.48 3.80
CA SER A 365 35.36 -3.15 3.57
C SER A 365 36.25 -4.35 3.25
N GLY A 366 35.69 -5.56 3.15
CA GLY A 366 36.45 -6.79 2.93
C GLY A 366 36.90 -7.04 1.49
N ALA A 367 36.47 -6.22 0.53
CA ALA A 367 36.83 -6.41 -0.88
C ALA A 367 38.28 -5.99 -1.16
N ARG A 368 38.90 -6.62 -2.16
CA ARG A 368 40.30 -6.37 -2.53
C ARG A 368 40.46 -6.28 -4.05
N PRO A 369 41.41 -5.47 -4.56
CA PRO A 369 41.78 -5.54 -5.97
C PRO A 369 42.12 -6.98 -6.41
N GLY A 370 41.61 -7.38 -7.56
CA GLY A 370 41.73 -8.75 -8.08
C GLY A 370 40.55 -9.66 -7.73
N PHE A 371 39.73 -9.31 -6.74
CA PHE A 371 38.46 -10.02 -6.51
C PHE A 371 37.47 -9.79 -7.65
N ARG A 372 36.46 -10.65 -7.68
CA ARG A 372 35.26 -10.49 -8.51
C ARG A 372 34.08 -10.19 -7.60
N LEU A 373 33.11 -9.49 -8.16
CA LEU A 373 31.86 -9.15 -7.52
C LEU A 373 30.79 -10.09 -8.05
N TYR A 374 30.10 -10.76 -7.15
CA TYR A 374 29.07 -11.75 -7.43
C TYR A 374 27.79 -11.39 -6.69
N CYS A 375 26.64 -11.79 -7.23
CA CYS A 375 25.39 -11.68 -6.51
C CYS A 375 24.55 -12.95 -6.63
N THR A 376 23.74 -13.22 -5.61
CA THR A 376 22.60 -14.12 -5.75
C THR A 376 21.50 -13.41 -6.56
N GLY A 377 20.61 -14.17 -7.18
CA GLY A 377 19.52 -13.59 -7.97
C GLY A 377 18.64 -14.63 -8.64
N PRO A 378 17.82 -14.22 -9.63
CA PRO A 378 17.93 -13.00 -10.46
C PRO A 378 17.52 -11.67 -9.78
N LEU A 379 18.07 -10.55 -10.27
CA LEU A 379 17.82 -9.17 -9.80
C LEU A 379 16.81 -8.40 -10.67
N GLY A 380 16.32 -7.27 -10.15
CA GLY A 380 15.44 -6.31 -10.86
C GLY A 380 13.97 -6.74 -10.92
N LEU A 381 13.64 -7.91 -10.39
CA LEU A 381 12.28 -8.47 -10.44
C LEU A 381 11.35 -7.73 -9.49
N ALA A 382 11.82 -7.38 -8.29
CA ALA A 382 11.03 -6.63 -7.33
C ALA A 382 10.66 -5.25 -7.87
N ARG A 383 11.62 -4.56 -8.52
CA ARG A 383 11.35 -3.27 -9.16
C ARG A 383 10.29 -3.39 -10.26
N ALA A 384 10.37 -4.42 -11.10
CA ALA A 384 9.36 -4.64 -12.13
C ALA A 384 7.98 -4.94 -11.52
N GLY A 385 7.93 -5.74 -10.45
CA GLY A 385 6.70 -6.01 -9.71
C GLY A 385 6.04 -4.77 -9.13
N LEU A 386 6.83 -3.85 -8.55
CA LEU A 386 6.34 -2.56 -8.07
C LEU A 386 5.77 -1.72 -9.22
N GLU A 387 6.49 -1.65 -10.34
CA GLU A 387 6.08 -0.87 -11.51
C GLU A 387 4.79 -1.42 -12.17
N SER A 388 4.58 -2.75 -12.13
CA SER A 388 3.32 -3.40 -12.50
C SER A 388 2.18 -3.01 -11.57
N LEU A 389 2.40 -2.98 -10.24
CA LEU A 389 1.39 -2.54 -9.26
C LEU A 389 1.00 -1.07 -9.45
N ILE A 390 1.98 -0.19 -9.70
CA ILE A 390 1.75 1.24 -9.97
C ILE A 390 0.91 1.42 -11.25
N ARG A 391 1.24 0.68 -12.31
CA ARG A 391 0.51 0.69 -13.60
C ARG A 391 -0.81 -0.04 -13.54
N LYS A 392 -1.08 -0.81 -12.48
CA LYS A 392 -2.24 -1.70 -12.32
C LYS A 392 -2.30 -2.75 -13.44
N ASP A 393 -1.13 -3.24 -13.86
CA ASP A 393 -1.01 -4.30 -14.85
C ASP A 393 -0.92 -5.67 -14.16
N PRO A 394 -1.96 -6.52 -14.27
CA PRO A 394 -1.97 -7.82 -13.61
C PRO A 394 -1.16 -8.88 -14.36
N GLU A 395 -0.69 -8.65 -15.59
CA GLU A 395 -0.07 -9.69 -16.42
C GLU A 395 1.22 -10.28 -15.83
N PHE A 396 1.93 -9.52 -14.97
CA PHE A 396 3.23 -9.89 -14.42
C PHE A 396 3.12 -10.35 -12.95
N GLU A 397 2.20 -11.28 -12.66
CA GLU A 397 1.94 -11.77 -11.30
C GLU A 397 3.20 -12.30 -10.59
N ASN A 398 4.10 -12.95 -11.33
CA ASN A 398 5.36 -13.47 -10.81
C ASN A 398 6.34 -12.36 -10.38
N LEU A 399 6.42 -11.25 -11.14
CA LEU A 399 7.22 -10.08 -10.76
C LEU A 399 6.59 -9.37 -9.57
N ILE A 400 5.26 -9.21 -9.57
CA ILE A 400 4.50 -8.66 -8.44
C ILE A 400 4.79 -9.48 -7.17
N ALA A 401 4.82 -10.82 -7.26
CA ALA A 401 5.13 -11.68 -6.13
C ALA A 401 6.53 -11.41 -5.56
N LYS A 402 7.53 -11.11 -6.39
CA LYS A 402 8.90 -10.78 -5.96
C LYS A 402 8.95 -9.49 -5.12
N PHE A 403 8.22 -8.46 -5.52
CA PHE A 403 8.07 -7.25 -4.69
C PHE A 403 7.35 -7.52 -3.37
N LYS A 404 6.26 -8.29 -3.42
CA LYS A 404 5.39 -8.51 -2.26
C LYS A 404 5.99 -9.44 -1.21
N SER A 405 6.87 -10.35 -1.63
CA SER A 405 7.32 -11.49 -0.82
C SER A 405 8.80 -11.80 -1.07
N PRO A 406 9.71 -10.87 -0.72
CA PRO A 406 11.14 -11.15 -0.76
C PRO A 406 11.52 -12.25 0.24
N THR A 407 12.73 -12.77 0.13
CA THR A 407 13.25 -13.79 1.06
C THR A 407 14.69 -13.46 1.43
N ALA A 408 14.94 -13.32 2.72
CA ALA A 408 16.29 -13.18 3.26
C ALA A 408 17.12 -14.43 2.92
N ARG A 409 18.28 -14.23 2.31
CA ARG A 409 19.12 -15.30 1.74
C ARG A 409 20.01 -15.98 2.77
N PHE A 410 19.43 -16.50 3.87
CA PHE A 410 20.17 -17.30 4.85
C PHE A 410 20.75 -18.59 4.26
N ASP A 411 20.13 -19.11 3.19
CA ASP A 411 20.65 -20.20 2.38
C ASP A 411 22.03 -19.86 1.80
N ALA A 412 22.16 -18.67 1.19
CA ALA A 412 23.41 -18.18 0.65
C ALA A 412 24.40 -17.80 1.76
N ALA A 413 23.92 -17.11 2.80
CA ALA A 413 24.73 -16.69 3.94
C ALA A 413 25.53 -17.86 4.53
N LYS A 414 24.89 -19.02 4.70
CA LYS A 414 25.55 -20.24 5.18
C LYS A 414 26.70 -20.67 4.27
N VAL A 415 26.47 -20.79 2.97
CA VAL A 415 27.49 -21.23 2.00
C VAL A 415 28.65 -20.25 1.94
N LEU A 416 28.37 -18.94 1.99
CA LEU A 416 29.40 -17.90 1.98
C LEU A 416 30.25 -17.91 3.26
N ALA A 417 29.64 -18.13 4.42
CA ALA A 417 30.32 -18.29 5.70
C ALA A 417 31.23 -19.53 5.71
N ASP A 418 30.71 -20.68 5.25
CA ASP A 418 31.46 -21.95 5.16
C ASP A 418 32.70 -21.83 4.24
N ASN A 419 32.67 -20.89 3.29
CA ASN A 419 33.77 -20.57 2.38
C ASN A 419 34.63 -19.36 2.81
N ASN A 420 34.43 -18.83 4.02
CA ASN A 420 35.17 -17.69 4.58
C ASN A 420 35.11 -16.40 3.73
N VAL A 421 33.96 -16.13 3.09
CA VAL A 421 33.75 -14.86 2.38
C VAL A 421 33.57 -13.74 3.40
N THR A 422 34.43 -12.72 3.33
CA THR A 422 34.51 -11.63 4.32
C THR A 422 33.90 -10.31 3.83
N CYS A 423 33.46 -10.23 2.58
CA CYS A 423 32.82 -9.06 2.01
C CYS A 423 31.43 -9.40 1.47
N VAL A 424 30.40 -8.99 2.20
CA VAL A 424 28.98 -9.20 1.86
C VAL A 424 28.18 -7.96 2.23
N ILE A 425 27.15 -7.68 1.44
CA ILE A 425 26.05 -6.75 1.71
C ILE A 425 24.80 -7.35 1.06
N ASP A 426 23.61 -7.03 1.53
CA ASP A 426 22.40 -7.32 0.77
C ASP A 426 22.10 -6.21 -0.26
N ILE A 427 21.18 -6.48 -1.18
CA ILE A 427 20.79 -5.57 -2.25
C ILE A 427 19.39 -5.01 -1.96
N SER A 428 19.33 -3.85 -1.32
CA SER A 428 18.10 -3.14 -0.95
C SER A 428 17.87 -1.87 -1.78
N ASP A 429 18.94 -1.20 -2.21
CA ASP A 429 18.90 0.08 -2.96
C ASP A 429 19.27 -0.08 -4.44
N GLY A 430 19.41 -1.34 -4.87
CA GLY A 430 19.77 -1.76 -6.21
C GLY A 430 21.27 -1.95 -6.37
N LEU A 431 21.65 -2.77 -7.36
CA LEU A 431 23.01 -3.28 -7.50
C LEU A 431 24.08 -2.17 -7.55
N ALA A 432 23.80 -1.06 -8.22
CA ALA A 432 24.74 0.05 -8.30
C ALA A 432 24.87 0.81 -6.96
N GLY A 433 23.78 0.91 -6.18
CA GLY A 433 23.79 1.50 -4.84
C GLY A 433 24.71 0.71 -3.91
N ASP A 434 24.43 -0.58 -3.78
CA ASP A 434 25.10 -1.46 -2.82
C ASP A 434 26.54 -1.80 -3.22
N ALA A 435 26.83 -1.93 -4.52
CA ALA A 435 28.21 -2.00 -4.99
C ALA A 435 29.00 -0.72 -4.65
N ARG A 436 28.38 0.46 -4.69
CA ARG A 436 29.05 1.72 -4.29
C ARG A 436 29.46 1.67 -2.83
N HIS A 437 28.62 1.10 -1.96
CA HIS A 437 28.92 0.96 -0.53
C HIS A 437 30.14 0.05 -0.31
N ILE A 438 30.22 -1.10 -1.00
CA ILE A 438 31.42 -1.95 -0.96
C ILE A 438 32.65 -1.20 -1.47
N ALA A 439 32.54 -0.57 -2.64
CA ALA A 439 33.66 0.13 -3.28
C ALA A 439 34.22 1.26 -2.41
N ALA A 440 33.33 2.05 -1.80
CA ALA A 440 33.69 3.13 -0.89
C ALA A 440 34.32 2.61 0.40
N ALA A 441 33.68 1.64 1.06
CA ALA A 441 34.18 1.07 2.31
C ALA A 441 35.52 0.34 2.14
N SER A 442 35.76 -0.25 0.97
CA SER A 442 37.00 -0.96 0.63
C SER A 442 38.06 -0.07 -0.04
N GLY A 443 37.77 1.22 -0.27
CA GLY A 443 38.71 2.16 -0.90
C GLY A 443 39.14 1.77 -2.32
N LEU A 444 38.23 1.21 -3.13
CA LEU A 444 38.53 0.63 -4.44
C LEU A 444 37.53 1.05 -5.52
N SER A 445 37.79 0.62 -6.76
CA SER A 445 36.87 0.78 -7.89
C SER A 445 36.23 -0.55 -8.27
N ILE A 446 34.93 -0.57 -8.50
CA ILE A 446 34.20 -1.71 -9.04
C ILE A 446 33.85 -1.42 -10.49
N GLU A 447 34.30 -2.29 -11.39
CA GLU A 447 33.95 -2.27 -12.80
C GLU A 447 32.83 -3.25 -13.08
N PHE A 448 31.70 -2.78 -13.60
CA PHE A 448 30.61 -3.64 -14.06
C PHE A 448 30.94 -4.31 -15.39
N ASP A 449 30.52 -5.56 -15.52
CA ASP A 449 30.71 -6.38 -16.71
C ASP A 449 29.37 -6.97 -17.17
N PHE A 450 28.67 -6.22 -18.02
CA PHE A 450 27.33 -6.60 -18.52
C PHE A 450 27.35 -7.76 -19.50
N SER A 451 28.52 -8.18 -20.00
CA SER A 451 28.61 -9.28 -20.95
C SER A 451 28.19 -10.64 -20.35
N PHE A 452 28.11 -10.73 -19.02
CA PHE A 452 27.72 -11.92 -18.28
C PHE A 452 26.29 -11.89 -17.75
N TRP A 453 25.51 -10.85 -18.07
CA TRP A 453 24.17 -10.69 -17.50
C TRP A 453 23.15 -11.46 -18.32
N ASP A 454 22.55 -12.46 -17.70
CA ASP A 454 21.38 -13.17 -18.21
C ASP A 454 20.16 -12.68 -17.43
N PHE A 455 19.22 -12.04 -18.13
CA PHE A 455 18.03 -11.45 -17.52
C PHE A 455 16.89 -12.46 -17.49
N ASP A 456 16.14 -12.44 -16.39
CA ASP A 456 14.91 -13.24 -16.29
C ASP A 456 13.95 -12.89 -17.44
N SER A 457 13.38 -13.91 -18.08
CA SER A 457 12.50 -13.73 -19.24
C SER A 457 11.27 -12.89 -18.92
N ALA A 458 10.75 -12.94 -17.68
CA ALA A 458 9.62 -12.11 -17.29
C ALA A 458 10.02 -10.64 -17.14
N LEU A 459 11.23 -10.36 -16.66
CA LEU A 459 11.78 -9.00 -16.63
C LEU A 459 11.96 -8.46 -18.05
N VAL A 460 12.50 -9.27 -18.96
CA VAL A 460 12.65 -8.88 -20.38
C VAL A 460 11.29 -8.55 -20.99
N SER A 461 10.30 -9.43 -20.84
CA SER A 461 8.94 -9.21 -21.37
C SER A 461 8.27 -7.95 -20.81
N PHE A 462 8.43 -7.69 -19.50
CA PHE A 462 7.96 -6.46 -18.88
C PHE A 462 8.62 -5.21 -19.47
N CYS A 463 9.95 -5.24 -19.59
CA CYS A 463 10.73 -4.15 -20.14
C CYS A 463 10.38 -3.87 -21.60
N GLU A 464 10.19 -4.90 -22.42
CA GLU A 464 9.74 -4.75 -23.82
C GLU A 464 8.37 -4.08 -23.91
N LYS A 465 7.39 -4.53 -23.11
CA LYS A 465 6.03 -3.96 -23.09
C LYS A 465 6.05 -2.47 -22.77
N TYR A 466 6.87 -2.07 -21.80
CA TYR A 466 6.93 -0.70 -21.30
C TYR A 466 8.07 0.15 -21.85
N ARG A 467 8.84 -0.38 -22.81
CA ARG A 467 10.00 0.28 -23.42
C ARG A 467 11.03 0.73 -22.38
N LEU A 468 11.25 -0.12 -21.38
CA LEU A 468 12.27 0.04 -20.35
C LEU A 468 13.47 -0.85 -20.68
N LYS A 469 14.57 -0.66 -19.94
CA LYS A 469 15.79 -1.46 -20.06
C LYS A 469 15.95 -2.36 -18.85
N PRO A 470 16.16 -3.69 -19.01
CA PRO A 470 16.43 -4.60 -17.90
C PRO A 470 17.62 -4.16 -17.04
N GLU A 471 18.65 -3.57 -17.66
CA GLU A 471 19.83 -3.04 -16.97
C GLU A 471 19.44 -1.97 -15.94
N ASP A 472 18.54 -1.06 -16.29
CA ASP A 472 18.12 0.02 -15.41
C ASP A 472 17.38 -0.57 -14.19
N MET A 473 16.55 -1.59 -14.41
CA MET A 473 15.80 -2.29 -13.36
C MET A 473 16.72 -3.03 -12.40
N VAL A 474 17.81 -3.63 -12.87
CA VAL A 474 18.80 -4.32 -12.01
C VAL A 474 19.73 -3.34 -11.30
N LEU A 475 20.18 -2.29 -11.99
CA LEU A 475 21.16 -1.34 -11.44
C LEU A 475 20.55 -0.39 -10.41
N THR A 476 19.29 0.01 -10.62
CA THR A 476 18.62 1.04 -9.80
C THR A 476 17.38 0.52 -9.06
N GLY A 477 16.89 -0.65 -9.43
CA GLY A 477 15.77 -1.28 -8.74
C GLY A 477 16.21 -1.85 -7.40
N GLY A 478 15.59 -1.36 -6.33
CA GLY A 478 15.79 -1.86 -4.98
C GLY A 478 14.80 -2.96 -4.59
N GLU A 479 14.89 -3.35 -3.33
CA GLU A 479 14.04 -4.36 -2.67
C GLU A 479 14.13 -5.78 -3.25
N ASP A 480 15.26 -6.13 -3.88
CA ASP A 480 15.52 -7.51 -4.30
C ASP A 480 15.89 -8.41 -3.10
N TYR A 481 16.60 -7.86 -2.09
CA TYR A 481 17.06 -8.55 -0.88
C TYR A 481 17.92 -9.81 -1.15
N GLU A 482 18.63 -9.77 -2.28
CA GLU A 482 19.66 -10.72 -2.64
C GLU A 482 21.02 -10.33 -2.01
N LEU A 483 22.00 -11.23 -1.95
CA LEU A 483 23.33 -10.92 -1.42
C LEU A 483 24.31 -10.54 -2.53
N LEU A 484 25.02 -9.44 -2.34
CA LEU A 484 26.16 -8.99 -3.12
C LEU A 484 27.44 -9.25 -2.34
N PHE A 485 28.42 -9.92 -2.94
CA PHE A 485 29.65 -10.28 -2.25
C PHE A 485 30.87 -10.26 -3.14
N ALA A 486 32.05 -10.08 -2.53
CA ALA A 486 33.33 -10.06 -3.24
C ALA A 486 34.27 -11.16 -2.73
N CYS A 487 34.79 -11.97 -3.65
CA CYS A 487 35.79 -13.00 -3.33
C CYS A 487 36.74 -13.26 -4.51
N SER A 488 37.77 -14.08 -4.29
CA SER A 488 38.62 -14.55 -5.39
C SER A 488 37.85 -15.51 -6.30
N PRO A 489 38.22 -15.62 -7.59
CA PRO A 489 37.63 -16.61 -8.49
C PRO A 489 37.76 -18.05 -7.96
N SER A 490 38.86 -18.38 -7.29
CA SER A 490 39.08 -19.72 -6.71
C SER A 490 38.13 -20.07 -5.56
N ILE A 491 37.68 -19.08 -4.78
CA ILE A 491 36.67 -19.26 -3.74
C ILE A 491 35.29 -19.42 -4.39
N PHE A 492 34.99 -18.61 -5.42
CA PHE A 492 33.74 -18.71 -6.15
C PHE A 492 33.52 -20.08 -6.80
N GLU A 493 34.59 -20.71 -7.31
CA GLU A 493 34.53 -22.08 -7.84
C GLU A 493 34.05 -23.13 -6.84
N LYS A 494 34.22 -22.89 -5.54
CA LYS A 494 33.66 -23.73 -4.47
C LYS A 494 32.21 -23.36 -4.21
N ILE A 495 31.92 -22.08 -4.03
CA ILE A 495 30.56 -21.56 -3.76
C ILE A 495 29.56 -21.99 -4.83
N ARG A 496 29.90 -21.86 -6.12
CA ARG A 496 28.98 -22.14 -7.23
C ARG A 496 28.54 -23.60 -7.32
N LYS A 497 29.21 -24.52 -6.62
CA LYS A 497 28.80 -25.93 -6.55
C LYS A 497 27.64 -26.14 -5.59
N ASP A 498 27.65 -25.39 -4.49
CA ASP A 498 26.69 -25.55 -3.38
C ASP A 498 25.60 -24.47 -3.40
N LEU A 499 25.78 -23.40 -4.18
CA LEU A 499 24.85 -22.29 -4.33
C LEU A 499 24.63 -21.96 -5.82
N PRO A 500 23.64 -22.59 -6.48
CA PRO A 500 23.25 -22.24 -7.85
C PRO A 500 22.56 -20.87 -7.89
N GLY A 501 22.48 -20.27 -9.08
CA GLY A 501 21.83 -18.95 -9.24
C GLY A 501 22.69 -17.78 -8.77
N VAL A 502 24.01 -17.97 -8.67
CA VAL A 502 24.98 -16.90 -8.42
C VAL A 502 25.73 -16.58 -9.70
N TYR A 503 25.85 -15.31 -10.01
CA TYR A 503 26.51 -14.84 -11.23
C TYR A 503 27.45 -13.68 -10.94
N GLN A 504 28.43 -13.51 -11.83
CA GLN A 504 29.39 -12.41 -11.74
C GLN A 504 28.78 -11.14 -12.31
N VAL A 505 28.85 -10.05 -11.56
CA VAL A 505 28.34 -8.74 -11.96
C VAL A 505 29.45 -7.72 -12.22
N GLY A 506 30.65 -7.95 -11.67
CA GLY A 506 31.76 -7.02 -11.84
C GLY A 506 33.08 -7.50 -11.28
N ARG A 507 34.06 -6.58 -11.27
CA ARG A 507 35.45 -6.84 -10.85
C ARG A 507 35.95 -5.74 -9.93
N CYS A 508 36.70 -6.11 -8.91
CA CYS A 508 37.33 -5.17 -7.98
C CYS A 508 38.71 -4.78 -8.51
N LEU A 509 38.94 -3.49 -8.73
CA LEU A 509 40.18 -2.90 -9.23
C LEU A 509 40.77 -1.93 -8.20
N THR A 510 42.07 -1.66 -8.28
CA THR A 510 42.67 -0.53 -7.57
C THR A 510 41.91 0.76 -7.89
N PHE A 511 41.71 1.63 -6.90
CA PHE A 511 40.92 2.86 -7.09
C PHE A 511 41.41 3.70 -8.26
N GLN A 512 40.51 4.04 -9.19
CA GLN A 512 40.79 4.77 -10.43
C GLN A 512 40.16 6.18 -10.46
N GLY A 513 39.95 6.79 -9.29
CA GLY A 513 39.35 8.14 -9.17
C GLY A 513 37.82 8.16 -9.09
N LYS A 514 37.14 7.03 -9.31
CA LYS A 514 35.69 6.86 -9.08
C LYS A 514 35.38 5.46 -8.59
N HIS A 515 34.36 5.30 -7.73
CA HIS A 515 34.03 4.02 -7.13
C HIS A 515 33.36 3.02 -8.08
N LEU A 516 32.56 3.50 -9.04
CA LEU A 516 31.89 2.65 -10.02
C LEU A 516 32.36 3.00 -11.43
N LEU A 517 32.77 1.98 -12.18
CA LEU A 517 33.21 2.07 -13.57
C LEU A 517 32.18 1.38 -14.48
N ASN A 518 32.15 1.81 -15.74
CA ASN A 518 31.27 1.27 -16.78
C ASN A 518 29.79 1.26 -16.39
N LEU A 519 29.27 2.30 -15.73
CA LEU A 519 27.82 2.47 -15.59
C LEU A 519 27.21 3.08 -16.86
N PRO A 520 26.00 2.66 -17.27
CA PRO A 520 25.22 3.37 -18.28
C PRO A 520 24.99 4.84 -17.89
N PRO A 521 24.91 5.76 -18.86
CA PRO A 521 24.59 7.16 -18.58
C PRO A 521 23.23 7.30 -17.88
N GLY A 522 23.14 8.12 -16.84
CA GLY A 522 21.87 8.43 -16.15
C GLY A 522 21.50 7.55 -14.95
N ILE A 523 22.30 6.53 -14.63
CA ILE A 523 22.07 5.66 -13.46
C ILE A 523 22.36 6.41 -12.15
N ALA A 524 21.33 6.59 -11.33
CA ALA A 524 21.44 7.07 -9.95
C ALA A 524 20.68 6.10 -9.02
N SER A 525 21.26 5.79 -7.85
CA SER A 525 20.62 4.91 -6.86
C SER A 525 19.45 5.60 -6.15
N TYR A 526 18.54 4.79 -5.60
CA TYR A 526 17.50 5.28 -4.71
C TYR A 526 18.13 5.97 -3.49
N GLN A 527 17.56 7.11 -3.08
CA GLN A 527 17.98 7.86 -1.90
C GLN A 527 16.78 8.59 -1.32
N HIS A 528 16.50 8.38 -0.03
CA HIS A 528 15.57 9.22 0.70
C HIS A 528 16.05 10.69 0.69
N GLY A 529 15.11 11.62 0.45
CA GLY A 529 15.38 13.07 0.44
C GLY A 529 15.75 13.65 -0.93
N LYS A 530 15.96 12.83 -1.96
CA LYS A 530 16.07 13.29 -3.34
C LYS A 530 14.65 13.49 -3.90
N LYS A 531 14.25 14.76 -4.09
CA LYS A 531 12.91 15.13 -4.59
C LYS A 531 12.77 14.90 -6.09
#